data_AF-A0A528GBG6-F1
#
_entry.id   AF-A0A528GBG6-F1
#
_cell.length_a   1.000
_cell.length_b   1.000
_cell.length_c   1.000
_cell.angle_alpha   90.00
_cell.angle_beta   90.00
_cell.angle_gamma   90.00
#
_symmetry.space_group_name_H-M   'P 1'
#
loop_
_entity.id
_entity.type
_entity.pdbx_description
1 polymer ?
#
loop_
_entity_poly.entity_id
_entity_poly.type
_entity_poly.pdbx_seq_one_letter_code
_entity_poly.pdbx_strand_id
1 'polypeptide(L)'
;SEIEAEGGLLCRVQVPFHYKNFMTLDMLDKASVMAERYHGEWLSSGMVKVFYDGVLDSWTAVMVEPYADRPDWVGEPLFTPQQFIDLAVAVDRRGLQMAVHSIGDGAVRAVLDGYDAAQK
;
A
#
# COMPACT_ATOMS: atom_id res chain seq x y z
N SER A 1 -10.97 19.89 8.07
CA SER A 1 -12.10 19.75 7.11
C SER A 1 -13.31 20.54 7.63
N GLU A 2 -14.42 20.67 6.88
CA GLU A 2 -15.66 21.30 7.40
C GLU A 2 -16.17 20.57 8.66
N ILE A 3 -16.25 19.23 8.59
CA ILE A 3 -16.64 18.38 9.73
C ILE A 3 -15.75 18.59 10.96
N GLU A 4 -14.45 18.75 10.76
CA GLU A 4 -13.51 19.04 11.86
C GLU A 4 -13.72 20.43 12.44
N ALA A 5 -13.94 21.45 11.60
CA ALA A 5 -14.21 22.82 12.04
C ALA A 5 -15.51 22.93 12.85
N GLU A 6 -16.47 22.06 12.56
CA GLU A 6 -17.75 21.93 13.29
C GLU A 6 -17.65 21.03 14.54
N GLY A 7 -16.49 20.45 14.83
CA GLY A 7 -16.29 19.54 15.96
C GLY A 7 -17.01 18.18 15.81
N GLY A 8 -17.38 17.80 14.58
CA GLY A 8 -18.14 16.59 14.29
C GLY A 8 -17.32 15.30 14.17
N LEU A 9 -15.99 15.35 14.32
CA LEU A 9 -15.14 14.16 14.27
C LEU A 9 -15.23 13.39 15.59
N LEU A 10 -15.81 12.18 15.55
CA LEU A 10 -15.95 11.30 16.71
C LEU A 10 -14.68 10.50 17.04
N CYS A 11 -13.75 10.41 16.10
CA CYS A 11 -12.48 9.72 16.24
C CYS A 11 -11.39 10.40 15.41
N ARG A 12 -10.13 10.12 15.73
CA ARG A 12 -9.00 10.51 14.90
C ARG A 12 -8.97 9.65 13.64
N VAL A 13 -8.80 10.28 12.48
CA VAL A 13 -8.83 9.62 11.18
C VAL A 13 -7.54 9.92 10.44
N GLN A 14 -6.88 8.87 9.95
CA GLN A 14 -5.80 8.99 8.98
C GLN A 14 -6.27 8.46 7.62
N VAL A 15 -6.26 9.31 6.60
CA VAL A 15 -6.72 8.97 5.24
C VAL A 15 -5.52 8.68 4.35
N PRO A 16 -5.31 7.42 3.90
CA PRO A 16 -4.23 7.10 2.99
C PRO A 16 -4.58 7.45 1.53
N PHE A 17 -3.57 7.75 0.73
CA PHE A 17 -3.67 7.73 -0.72
C PHE A 17 -3.62 6.28 -1.21
N HIS A 18 -4.65 5.83 -1.94
CA HIS A 18 -4.70 4.48 -2.49
C HIS A 18 -3.97 4.43 -3.85
N TYR A 19 -2.79 3.83 -3.88
CA TYR A 19 -2.00 3.64 -5.09
C TYR A 19 -2.33 2.29 -5.74
N LYS A 20 -2.50 2.27 -7.06
CA LYS A 20 -2.89 1.08 -7.84
C LYS A 20 -1.87 0.76 -8.94
N ASN A 21 -1.86 -0.48 -9.41
CA ASN A 21 -0.87 -1.00 -10.36
C ASN A 21 -0.88 -0.36 -11.76
N PHE A 22 -1.99 0.29 -12.15
CA PHE A 22 -2.07 1.07 -13.39
C PHE A 22 -1.64 2.55 -13.21
N MET A 23 -1.30 2.97 -12.00
CA MET A 23 -0.82 4.33 -11.73
C MET A 23 0.69 4.42 -11.96
N THR A 24 1.12 5.59 -12.38
CA THR A 24 2.52 5.97 -12.53
C THR A 24 3.02 6.68 -11.28
N LEU A 25 4.35 6.66 -11.04
CA LEU A 25 4.95 7.16 -9.80
C LEU A 25 4.71 8.68 -9.58
N ASP A 26 4.46 9.47 -10.63
CA ASP A 26 4.07 10.88 -10.51
C ASP A 26 2.73 11.07 -9.78
N MET A 27 1.86 10.04 -9.74
CA MET A 27 0.64 10.10 -8.94
C MET A 27 0.91 10.20 -7.44
N LEU A 28 2.12 9.85 -6.96
CA LEU A 28 2.53 10.06 -5.57
C LEU A 28 2.59 11.54 -5.19
N ASP A 29 2.67 12.46 -6.15
CA ASP A 29 2.64 13.90 -5.85
C ASP A 29 1.29 14.28 -5.21
N LYS A 30 0.20 13.59 -5.57
CA LYS A 30 -1.09 13.74 -4.88
C LYS A 30 -1.02 13.28 -3.43
N ALA A 31 -0.29 12.20 -3.14
CA ALA A 31 -0.09 11.73 -1.78
C ALA A 31 0.71 12.74 -0.94
N SER A 32 1.75 13.34 -1.52
CA SER A 32 2.51 14.42 -0.88
C SER A 32 1.63 15.64 -0.59
N VAL A 33 0.83 16.10 -1.56
CA VAL A 33 -0.12 17.21 -1.36
C VAL A 33 -1.15 16.88 -0.28
N MET A 34 -1.64 15.64 -0.22
CA MET A 34 -2.55 15.22 0.85
C MET A 34 -1.88 15.26 2.22
N ALA A 35 -0.62 14.81 2.32
CA ALA A 35 0.16 14.84 3.56
C ALA A 35 0.39 16.28 4.07
N GLU A 36 0.78 17.19 3.17
CA GLU A 36 0.95 18.61 3.49
C GLU A 36 -0.36 19.28 3.89
N ARG A 37 -1.46 18.97 3.19
CA ARG A 37 -2.76 19.59 3.45
C ARG A 37 -3.42 19.09 4.73
N TYR A 38 -3.25 17.82 5.08
CA TYR A 38 -3.92 17.17 6.20
C TYR A 38 -2.89 16.60 7.17
N HIS A 39 -2.51 17.39 8.18
CA HIS A 39 -1.52 17.04 9.21
C HIS A 39 -2.00 17.42 10.63
N GLY A 40 -3.32 17.50 10.84
CA GLY A 40 -3.92 17.84 12.12
C GLY A 40 -4.00 16.65 13.08
N GLU A 41 -4.38 16.92 14.33
CA GLU A 41 -4.53 15.88 15.37
C GLU A 41 -5.69 14.93 15.08
N TRP A 42 -6.81 15.45 14.55
CA TRP A 42 -8.05 14.69 14.33
C TRP A 42 -8.17 14.15 12.91
N LEU A 43 -7.61 14.85 11.93
CA LEU A 43 -7.58 14.43 10.54
C LEU A 43 -6.16 14.59 9.98
N SER A 44 -5.59 13.48 9.55
CA SER A 44 -4.26 13.44 8.94
C SER A 44 -4.22 12.58 7.66
N SER A 45 -3.16 12.75 6.89
CA SER A 45 -2.79 11.88 5.76
C SER A 45 -1.31 11.48 5.91
N GLY A 46 -0.58 11.31 4.81
CA GLY A 46 0.84 10.92 4.83
C GLY A 46 1.11 9.41 4.75
N MET A 47 0.10 8.62 4.36
CA MET A 47 0.24 7.19 4.12
C MET A 47 -0.17 6.85 2.68
N VAL A 48 0.55 5.94 2.05
CA VAL A 48 0.18 5.30 0.79
C VAL A 48 -0.29 3.88 1.09
N LYS A 49 -1.53 3.56 0.71
CA LYS A 49 -2.10 2.22 0.81
C LYS A 49 -1.98 1.51 -0.54
N VAL A 50 -1.45 0.29 -0.51
CA VAL A 50 -1.26 -0.57 -1.68
C VAL A 50 -1.82 -1.96 -1.41
N PHE A 51 -2.23 -2.67 -2.46
CA PHE A 51 -2.56 -4.09 -2.43
C PHE A 51 -1.55 -4.84 -3.30
N TYR A 52 -0.79 -5.75 -2.72
CA TYR A 52 0.15 -6.58 -3.49
C TYR A 52 -0.56 -7.79 -4.09
N ASP A 53 -1.45 -8.41 -3.31
CA ASP A 53 -2.24 -9.57 -3.69
C ASP A 53 -3.70 -9.44 -3.23
N GLY A 54 -4.48 -10.51 -3.44
CA GLY A 54 -5.86 -10.64 -3.00
C GLY A 54 -6.00 -11.44 -1.70
N VAL A 55 -6.90 -12.42 -1.70
CA VAL A 55 -7.25 -13.25 -0.53
C VAL A 55 -7.11 -14.75 -0.84
N LEU A 56 -7.00 -15.56 0.21
CA LEU A 56 -6.93 -17.03 0.09
C LEU A 56 -8.21 -17.62 -0.52
N ASP A 57 -9.38 -17.17 -0.08
CA ASP A 57 -10.70 -17.72 -0.43
C ASP A 57 -11.01 -17.71 -1.94
N SER A 58 -10.34 -16.85 -2.72
CA SER A 58 -10.50 -16.73 -4.16
C SER A 58 -9.24 -17.10 -4.94
N TRP A 59 -8.25 -17.72 -4.28
CA TRP A 59 -6.95 -18.06 -4.85
C TRP A 59 -6.19 -16.87 -5.46
N THR A 60 -6.39 -15.68 -4.88
CA THR A 60 -5.75 -14.43 -5.36
C THR A 60 -4.64 -13.94 -4.45
N ALA A 61 -4.48 -14.52 -3.26
CA ALA A 61 -3.27 -14.33 -2.47
C ALA A 61 -2.06 -15.00 -3.15
N VAL A 62 -0.88 -14.40 -3.08
CA VAL A 62 0.31 -14.91 -3.78
C VAL A 62 1.12 -15.80 -2.84
N MET A 63 1.14 -17.09 -3.14
CA MET A 63 1.78 -18.14 -2.35
C MET A 63 3.17 -18.49 -2.93
N VAL A 64 4.06 -19.02 -2.09
CA VAL A 64 5.36 -19.56 -2.54
C VAL A 64 5.19 -20.93 -3.20
N GLU A 65 4.36 -21.77 -2.58
CA GLU A 65 4.00 -23.09 -3.09
C GLU A 65 2.56 -23.08 -3.60
N PRO A 66 2.18 -23.99 -4.51
CA PRO A 66 0.81 -24.05 -5.01
C PRO A 66 -0.22 -24.26 -3.89
N TYR A 67 -1.42 -23.74 -4.11
CA TYR A 67 -2.53 -23.95 -3.18
C TYR A 67 -2.84 -25.44 -3.02
N ALA A 68 -3.11 -25.87 -1.79
CA ALA A 68 -3.33 -27.29 -1.47
C ALA A 68 -4.54 -27.89 -2.23
N ASP A 69 -5.56 -27.08 -2.48
CA ASP A 69 -6.78 -27.44 -3.23
C ASP A 69 -6.74 -26.99 -4.70
N ARG A 70 -5.68 -26.29 -5.12
CA ARG A 70 -5.45 -25.86 -6.50
C ARG A 70 -3.95 -25.94 -6.85
N PRO A 71 -3.43 -27.15 -7.11
CA PRO A 71 -1.99 -27.43 -7.12
C PRO A 71 -1.23 -26.90 -8.35
N ASP A 72 -1.92 -26.33 -9.33
CA ASP A 72 -1.35 -25.71 -10.53
C ASP A 72 -1.26 -24.17 -10.44
N TRP A 73 -1.63 -23.60 -9.29
CA TRP A 73 -1.80 -22.16 -9.12
C TRP A 73 -1.15 -21.65 -7.84
N VAL A 74 -0.51 -20.48 -7.91
CA VAL A 74 0.16 -19.82 -6.76
C VAL A 74 -0.39 -18.41 -6.50
N GLY A 75 -1.46 -18.00 -7.20
CA GLY A 75 -1.90 -16.60 -7.21
C GLY A 75 -1.17 -15.75 -8.25
N GLU A 76 -1.65 -14.52 -8.43
CA GLU A 76 -1.06 -13.55 -9.34
C GLU A 76 -0.89 -12.21 -8.61
N PRO A 77 0.32 -11.64 -8.55
CA PRO A 77 0.54 -10.37 -7.89
C PRO A 77 -0.01 -9.21 -8.74
N LEU A 78 -0.48 -8.16 -8.08
CA LEU A 78 -0.95 -6.94 -8.75
C LEU A 78 0.20 -6.11 -9.34
N PHE A 79 1.41 -6.27 -8.79
CA PHE A 79 2.63 -5.59 -9.21
C PHE A 79 3.70 -6.62 -9.56
N THR A 80 4.56 -6.32 -10.52
CA THR A 80 5.81 -7.07 -10.64
C THR A 80 6.72 -6.73 -9.44
N PRO A 81 7.68 -7.61 -9.07
CA PRO A 81 8.61 -7.33 -7.97
C PRO A 81 9.35 -6.00 -8.15
N GLN A 82 9.84 -5.71 -9.36
CA GLN A 82 10.54 -4.46 -9.64
C GLN A 82 9.62 -3.24 -9.53
N GLN A 83 8.39 -3.31 -10.06
CA GLN A 83 7.42 -2.21 -9.94
C GLN A 83 7.13 -1.89 -8.47
N PHE A 84 7.02 -2.90 -7.63
CA PHE A 84 6.77 -2.72 -6.21
C PHE A 84 7.99 -2.14 -5.48
N ILE A 85 9.21 -2.60 -5.79
CA ILE A 85 10.46 -2.03 -5.26
C ILE A 85 10.56 -0.54 -5.62
N ASP A 86 10.35 -0.19 -6.89
CA ASP A 86 10.42 1.20 -7.35
C ASP A 86 9.38 2.07 -6.64
N LEU A 87 8.17 1.54 -6.42
CA LEU A 87 7.12 2.20 -5.64
C LEU A 87 7.54 2.40 -4.17
N ALA A 88 8.03 1.36 -3.50
CA ALA A 88 8.43 1.45 -2.09
C ALA A 88 9.55 2.49 -1.89
N VAL A 89 10.58 2.46 -2.73
CA VAL A 89 11.66 3.45 -2.73
C VAL A 89 11.12 4.86 -2.99
N ALA A 90 10.20 5.02 -3.94
CA ALA A 90 9.63 6.33 -4.27
C ALA A 90 8.72 6.90 -3.17
N VAL A 91 8.03 6.04 -2.41
CA VAL A 91 7.21 6.41 -1.25
C VAL A 91 8.11 6.83 -0.09
N ASP A 92 9.14 6.03 0.23
CA ASP A 92 10.09 6.32 1.31
C ASP A 92 10.86 7.63 1.08
N ARG A 93 11.37 7.85 -0.14
CA ARG A 93 12.06 9.11 -0.52
C ARG A 93 11.21 10.37 -0.34
N ARG A 94 9.87 10.24 -0.31
CA ARG A 94 8.93 11.34 -0.07
C ARG A 94 8.62 11.54 1.42
N GLY A 95 9.18 10.72 2.31
CA GLY A 95 8.86 10.72 3.74
C GLY A 95 7.43 10.26 4.04
N LEU A 96 6.80 9.53 3.11
CA LEU A 96 5.44 9.00 3.27
C LEU A 96 5.51 7.60 3.88
N GLN A 97 4.55 7.26 4.73
CA GLN A 97 4.41 5.90 5.25
C GLN A 97 3.79 4.98 4.19
N MET A 98 4.22 3.72 4.10
CA MET A 98 3.62 2.73 3.21
C MET A 98 2.89 1.64 4.01
N ALA A 99 1.64 1.37 3.67
CA ALA A 99 0.88 0.24 4.21
C ALA A 99 0.45 -0.67 3.05
N VAL A 100 0.75 -1.96 3.14
CA VAL A 100 0.55 -2.90 2.03
C VAL A 100 -0.32 -4.04 2.50
N HIS A 101 -1.41 -4.30 1.77
CA HIS A 101 -2.15 -5.54 1.90
C HIS A 101 -1.33 -6.65 1.23
N SER A 102 -1.02 -7.69 2.01
CA SER A 102 -0.21 -8.83 1.62
C SER A 102 -0.67 -10.03 2.45
N ILE A 103 -1.33 -11.02 1.82
CA ILE A 103 -1.88 -12.18 2.52
C ILE A 103 -1.03 -13.42 2.31
N GLY A 104 -0.69 -13.73 1.07
CA GLY A 104 0.08 -14.93 0.75
C GLY A 104 1.54 -14.79 1.17
N ASP A 105 2.20 -15.90 1.49
CA ASP A 105 3.58 -15.88 1.96
C ASP A 105 4.57 -15.41 0.87
N GLY A 106 4.23 -15.63 -0.40
CA GLY A 106 4.97 -15.09 -1.56
C GLY A 106 4.81 -13.57 -1.67
N ALA A 107 3.60 -13.05 -1.44
CA ALA A 107 3.36 -11.62 -1.36
C ALA A 107 4.15 -10.98 -0.20
N VAL A 108 4.16 -11.61 0.98
CA VAL A 108 4.87 -11.08 2.15
C VAL A 108 6.37 -10.97 1.87
N ARG A 109 6.98 -11.99 1.25
CA ARG A 109 8.40 -11.95 0.85
C ARG A 109 8.70 -10.78 -0.09
N ALA A 110 7.91 -10.63 -1.16
CA ALA A 110 8.11 -9.55 -2.12
C ALA A 110 7.92 -8.15 -1.51
N VAL A 111 6.98 -8.01 -0.58
CA VAL A 111 6.78 -6.74 0.15
C VAL A 111 7.98 -6.42 1.04
N LEU A 112 8.53 -7.42 1.74
CA LEU A 112 9.73 -7.24 2.56
C LEU A 112 10.95 -6.88 1.70
N ASP A 113 11.11 -7.46 0.51
CA ASP A 113 12.17 -7.09 -0.43
C ASP A 113 12.05 -5.61 -0.85
N GLY A 114 10.83 -5.12 -1.09
CA GLY A 114 10.58 -3.71 -1.37
C GLY A 114 10.94 -2.78 -0.20
N TYR A 115 10.63 -3.18 1.04
CA TYR A 115 11.01 -2.41 2.23
C TYR A 115 12.53 -2.43 2.48
N ASP A 116 13.20 -3.57 2.27
CA ASP A 116 14.68 -3.65 2.38
C ASP A 116 15.37 -2.76 1.33
N ALA A 117 14.82 -2.69 0.12
CA ALA A 117 15.35 -1.80 -0.93
C ALA A 117 15.12 -0.31 -0.62
N ALA A 118 14.04 0.04 0.08
CA ALA A 118 13.73 1.42 0.46
C ALA A 118 14.62 1.93 1.61
N GLN A 119 15.07 1.05 2.51
CA GLN A 119 15.95 1.42 3.65
C GLN A 119 17.42 1.64 3.26
N LYS A 120 17.79 1.54 1.97
CA LYS A 120 19.15 1.74 1.45
C LYS A 120 19.30 3.09 0.74
#